data_AF-A0A1C4VL55-F1
#
_entry.id   AF-A0A1C4VL55-F1
#
_cell.length_a   1.000
_cell.length_b   1.000
_cell.length_c   1.000
_cell.angle_alpha   90.00
_cell.angle_beta   90.00
_cell.angle_gamma   90.00
#
_symmetry.space_group_name_H-M   'P 1'
#
loop_
_entity.id
_entity.type
_entity.pdbx_description
1 polymer ?
#
loop_
_entity_poly.entity_id
_entity_poly.type
_entity_poly.pdbx_seq_one_letter_code
_entity_poly.pdbx_strand_id
1 'polypeptide(L)' 'MEFLFLLLFLVLLAAASAAGLTADSHDSADWKPSDDGRRWRSRTN' A
#
# COMPACT_ATOMS: atom_id res chain seq x y z
N MET A 1 7.37 -30.20 11.97
CA MET A 1 8.23 -29.51 10.98
C MET A 1 7.52 -28.35 10.28
N GLU A 2 6.24 -28.48 9.93
CA GLU A 2 5.44 -27.44 9.28
C GLU A 2 5.38 -26.11 10.05
N PHE A 3 5.32 -26.17 11.38
CA PHE A 3 5.34 -24.97 12.24
C PHE A 3 6.61 -24.13 12.07
N LEU A 4 7.77 -24.77 11.84
CA LEU A 4 9.03 -24.05 11.64
C LEU A 4 9.03 -23.30 10.31
N PHE A 5 8.40 -23.86 9.27
CA PHE A 5 8.24 -23.17 7.99
C PHE A 5 7.29 -21.97 8.10
N LEU A 6 6.20 -22.10 8.85
CA LEU A 6 5.31 -20.97 9.15
C LEU A 6 6.03 -19.87 9.93
N LEU A 7 6.82 -20.24 10.95
CA LEU A 7 7.60 -19.27 11.71
C LEU A 7 8.63 -18.55 10.83
N LEU A 8 9.35 -19.29 9.99
CA LEU A 8 10.29 -18.72 9.02
C LEU A 8 9.59 -17.74 8.07
N PHE A 9 8.42 -18.11 7.54
CA PHE A 9 7.63 -17.24 6.68
C PHE A 9 7.26 -15.92 7.38
N LEU A 10 6.79 -15.98 8.63
CA LEU A 10 6.44 -14.78 9.40
C LEU A 10 7.65 -13.89 9.69
N VAL A 11 8.81 -14.49 9.99
CA VAL A 11 10.07 -13.75 10.19
C VAL A 11 10.49 -13.02 8.92
N LEU A 12 10.44 -13.69 7.76
CA LEU A 12 10.77 -13.08 6.48
C LEU A 12 9.80 -11.96 6.12
N LEU A 13 8.50 -12.15 6.38
CA LEU A 13 7.48 -11.14 6.15
C LEU A 13 7.71 -9.90 7.03
N ALA A 14 8.01 -10.10 8.32
CA ALA A 14 8.32 -9.01 9.24
C ALA A 14 9.58 -8.24 8.81
N ALA A 15 10.63 -8.96 8.39
CA ALA A 15 11.85 -8.34 7.86
C ALA A 15 11.59 -7.53 6.59
N ALA A 16 10.80 -8.06 5.65
CA ALA A 16 10.44 -7.35 4.42
C ALA A 16 9.61 -6.08 4.70
N SER A 17 8.66 -6.15 5.64
CA SER A 17 7.88 -5.00 6.07
C SER A 17 8.75 -3.93 6.74
N ALA A 18 9.65 -4.32 7.65
CA ALA A 18 10.58 -3.40 8.31
C ALA A 18 11.57 -2.74 7.32
N ALA A 19 11.97 -3.47 6.29
CA ALA A 19 12.82 -2.95 5.20
C ALA A 19 12.04 -2.06 4.20
N GLY A 20 10.72 -1.90 4.36
CA GLY A 20 9.90 -1.11 3.43
C GLY A 20 9.71 -1.78 2.06
N LEU A 21 10.05 -3.06 1.91
CA LEU A 21 9.85 -3.81 0.65
C LEU A 21 8.38 -3.98 0.31
N THR A 22 7.50 -3.88 1.30
CA THR A 22 6.05 -3.91 1.14
C THR A 22 5.44 -2.51 1.23
N ALA A 23 6.25 -1.45 1.29
CA ALA A 23 5.73 -0.09 1.31
C ALA A 23 5.12 0.20 -0.07
N ASP A 24 3.81 0.41 -0.09
CA ASP A 24 3.12 0.85 -1.29
C ASP A 24 3.56 2.28 -1.60
N SER A 25 4.37 2.44 -2.65
CA SER A 25 4.83 3.75 -3.12
C SER A 25 3.82 4.41 -4.05
N HIS A 26 2.78 3.70 -4.44
CA HIS A 26 1.75 4.19 -5.32
C HIS A 26 0.56 4.65 -4.48
N ASP A 27 0.34 5.97 -4.41
CA ASP A 27 -0.87 6.53 -3.82
C ASP A 27 -2.07 6.16 -4.70
N SER A 28 -2.57 4.94 -4.53
CA SER A 28 -3.69 4.38 -5.28
C SER A 28 -5.04 4.90 -4.79
N ALA A 29 -5.02 5.83 -3.83
CA ALA A 29 -6.19 6.47 -3.23
C ALA A 29 -6.43 7.87 -3.82
N ASP A 30 -6.41 7.99 -5.16
CA ASP A 30 -6.93 9.14 -5.91
C ASP A 30 -8.48 9.28 -5.82
N TRP A 31 -9.07 8.91 -4.69
CA TRP A 31 -10.49 9.13 -4.44
C TRP A 31 -10.71 10.64 -4.23
N LYS A 32 -10.86 11.38 -5.31
CA LYS A 32 -11.36 12.75 -5.24
C LYS A 32 -12.88 12.67 -5.23
N PRO A 33 -13.57 13.09 -4.14
CA PRO A 33 -15.02 13.21 -4.16
C PRO A 33 -15.42 14.02 -5.38
N SER A 34 -16.22 13.43 -6.25
CA SER A 34 -16.81 14.17 -7.35
C SER A 34 -18.04 14.88 -6.79
N ASP A 35 -17.95 16.20 -6.57
CA ASP A 35 -19.16 17.00 -6.34
C ASP A 35 -20.04 16.86 -7.59
N ASP A 36 -21.24 16.30 -7.42
CA ASP A 36 -22.23 16.11 -8.48
C ASP A 36 -21.70 15.43 -9.76
N GLY A 37 -20.76 14.48 -9.64
CA GLY A 37 -20.20 13.77 -10.79
C GLY A 37 -19.23 14.59 -11.64
N ARG A 38 -18.79 15.76 -11.18
CA ARG A 38 -17.74 16.54 -11.85
C ARG A 38 -16.39 16.35 -11.19
N ARG A 39 -15.40 15.90 -11.98
CA ARG A 39 -13.99 15.89 -11.58
C ARG A 39 -13.52 17.31 -11.27
N TRP A 40 -12.95 17.51 -10.10
CA TRP A 40 -12.30 18.76 -9.71
C TRP A 40 -11.13 19.06 -10.65
N ARG A 41 -11.28 20.03 -11.56
CA ARG A 41 -10.17 20.58 -12.34
C ARG A 41 -9.32 21.45 -11.41
N SER A 42 -8.25 20.90 -10.86
CA SER A 42 -7.17 21.73 -10.30
C SER A 42 -6.61 22.56 -11.45
N ARG A 43 -6.99 23.84 -11.49
CA ARG A 43 -6.37 24.82 -12.38
C ARG A 43 -4.98 25.08 -11.84
N THR A 44 -3.98 24.42 -12.40
CA THR A 44 -2.59 24.86 -12.29
C THR A 44 -2.44 26.07 -13.21
N ASN A 45 -2.06 27.20 -12.62
CA ASN A 45 -1.69 28.42 -13.33
C ASN A 45 -0.23 28.31 -13.77
#